data_AF-A0A952HFF6-F1
#
_entry.id   AF-A0A952HFF6-F1
#
_cell.length_a   1.000
_cell.length_b   1.000
_cell.length_c   1.000
_cell.angle_alpha   90.00
_cell.angle_beta   90.00
_cell.angle_gamma   90.00
#
_symmetry.space_group_name_H-M   'P 1'
#
loop_
_entity.id
_entity.type
_entity.pdbx_description
1 polymer ?
#
loop_
_entity_poly.entity_id
_entity_poly.type
_entity_poly.pdbx_seq_one_letter_code
_entity_poly.pdbx_strand_id
1 'polypeptide(L)'
;MKHLTRTVSLGAALALFTAMTPVLADGVAYVNKGLVGIGRIPASQKDKFGETFGSGSGMAIDTKGWARDGNAYKGSLWLLPDRGYNVAGTTDYRPRLNTISIELAPVAPGAAPTAGQEQSGVKAALADTMLLTDDKGADTTGLDPLNGVRPAAGDMPILPQADNGKLALDNEAIVRLPDGTMLISDEYGPNIYRFSADGHLMSATQPPAALVPMRDGKANFASDNPGPGAAEPDPKDPETGRQNNQGLEGMAMTPDG
;
A
#
# COMPACT_ATOMS: atom_id res chain seq x y z
N MET A 1 44.66 -51.01 2.55
CA MET A 1 44.02 -49.76 3.00
C MET A 1 44.79 -48.58 2.41
N LYS A 2 44.30 -47.99 1.32
CA LYS A 2 44.88 -46.78 0.73
C LYS A 2 43.84 -45.68 0.92
N HIS A 3 44.13 -44.69 1.75
CA HIS A 3 43.24 -43.56 1.98
C HIS A 3 43.22 -42.67 0.74
N LEU A 4 42.06 -42.56 0.10
CA LEU A 4 41.75 -41.56 -0.92
C LEU A 4 41.46 -40.24 -0.21
N THR A 5 42.33 -39.24 -0.37
CA THR A 5 42.01 -37.84 -0.09
C THR A 5 41.18 -37.30 -1.25
N ARG A 6 39.89 -37.03 -1.01
CA ARG A 6 39.04 -36.25 -1.92
C ARG A 6 39.30 -34.77 -1.69
N THR A 7 39.89 -34.10 -2.67
CA THR A 7 39.90 -32.63 -2.74
C THR A 7 38.48 -32.18 -3.09
N VAL A 8 37.80 -31.51 -2.16
CA VAL A 8 36.55 -30.81 -2.46
C VAL A 8 36.93 -29.48 -3.10
N SER A 9 36.74 -29.36 -4.40
CA SER A 9 36.78 -28.08 -5.11
C SER A 9 35.60 -27.24 -4.66
N LEU A 10 35.87 -26.23 -3.84
CA LEU A 10 34.91 -25.18 -3.53
C LEU A 10 34.74 -24.33 -4.79
N GLY A 11 33.70 -24.62 -5.56
CA GLY A 11 33.31 -23.79 -6.70
C GLY A 11 32.83 -22.45 -6.18
N ALA A 12 33.71 -21.43 -6.22
CA ALA A 12 33.29 -20.05 -6.10
C ALA A 12 32.49 -19.69 -7.35
N ALA A 13 31.16 -19.69 -7.22
CA ALA A 13 30.29 -19.05 -8.20
C ALA A 13 30.55 -17.54 -8.09
N LEU A 14 31.39 -17.01 -8.97
CA LEU A 14 31.54 -15.59 -9.18
C LEU A 14 30.22 -15.07 -9.75
N ALA A 15 29.34 -14.54 -8.89
CA ALA A 15 28.21 -13.76 -9.35
C ALA A 15 28.76 -12.52 -10.06
N LEU A 16 28.84 -12.60 -11.39
CA LEU A 16 29.07 -11.45 -12.25
C LEU A 16 27.88 -10.51 -12.08
N PHE A 17 27.98 -9.57 -11.14
CA PHE A 17 27.13 -8.40 -11.12
C PHE A 17 27.40 -7.63 -12.41
N THR A 18 26.47 -7.69 -13.36
CA THR A 18 26.51 -6.85 -14.55
C THR A 18 26.65 -5.39 -14.12
N ALA A 19 27.65 -4.71 -14.66
CA ALA A 19 27.83 -3.28 -14.44
C ALA A 19 26.51 -2.56 -14.78
N MET A 20 26.03 -1.74 -13.84
CA MET A 20 24.76 -1.05 -13.93
C MET A 20 24.79 -0.04 -15.08
N THR A 21 24.20 -0.38 -16.22
CA THR A 21 24.13 0.52 -17.37
C THR A 21 23.21 1.70 -17.01
N PRO A 22 23.69 2.95 -17.11
CA PRO A 22 22.85 4.11 -16.91
C PRO A 22 21.74 4.14 -17.96
N VAL A 23 20.51 4.41 -17.54
CA VAL A 23 19.42 4.78 -18.44
C VAL A 23 19.38 6.29 -18.52
N LEU A 24 19.39 6.84 -19.73
CA LEU A 24 19.24 8.27 -19.97
C LEU A 24 17.76 8.60 -20.13
N ALA A 25 17.26 9.53 -19.32
CA ALA A 25 15.95 10.16 -19.50
C ALA A 25 16.09 11.66 -19.24
N ASP A 26 15.60 12.49 -20.16
CA ASP A 26 15.65 13.96 -20.08
C ASP A 26 17.06 14.55 -19.80
N GLY A 27 18.09 13.92 -20.35
CA GLY A 27 19.49 14.34 -20.16
C GLY A 27 20.08 13.97 -18.79
N VAL A 28 19.32 13.25 -17.96
CA VAL A 28 19.76 12.73 -16.66
C VAL A 28 20.10 11.25 -16.78
N ALA A 29 21.28 10.86 -16.27
CA ALA A 29 21.70 9.47 -16.19
C ALA A 29 21.22 8.83 -14.89
N TYR A 30 20.26 7.90 -15.01
CA TYR A 30 19.75 7.11 -13.91
C TYR A 30 20.54 5.81 -13.81
N VAL A 31 21.15 5.56 -12.65
CA VAL A 31 21.84 4.31 -12.37
C VAL A 31 21.08 3.57 -11.28
N ASN A 32 20.49 2.43 -11.63
CA ASN A 32 19.97 1.51 -10.63
C ASN A 32 21.15 0.97 -9.81
N LYS A 33 21.17 1.19 -8.50
CA LYS A 33 22.24 0.76 -7.58
C LYS A 33 21.99 -0.61 -6.92
N GLY A 34 20.93 -1.31 -7.33
CA GLY A 34 20.52 -2.57 -6.74
C GLY A 34 20.01 -2.41 -5.31
N LEU A 35 20.01 -3.50 -4.54
CA LEU A 35 19.68 -3.46 -3.12
C LEU A 35 20.81 -2.79 -2.33
N VAL A 36 20.54 -1.58 -1.84
CA VAL A 36 21.53 -0.76 -1.12
C VAL A 36 21.31 -0.73 0.39
N GLY A 37 20.22 -1.29 0.90
CA GLY A 37 19.94 -1.30 2.33
C GLY A 37 18.75 -2.19 2.66
N ILE A 38 18.76 -2.75 3.86
CA ILE A 38 17.66 -3.52 4.44
C ILE A 38 17.38 -2.93 5.82
N GLY A 39 16.10 -2.89 6.18
CA GLY A 39 15.62 -2.51 7.51
C GLY A 39 14.45 -3.37 7.93
N ARG A 40 14.00 -3.17 9.17
CA ARG A 40 12.83 -3.86 9.72
C ARG A 40 12.00 -2.93 10.57
N ILE A 41 10.69 -3.14 10.52
CA ILE A 41 9.74 -2.71 11.54
C ILE A 41 9.29 -3.97 12.29
N PRO A 42 9.24 -3.99 13.63
CA PRO A 42 8.75 -5.15 14.37
C PRO A 42 7.31 -5.51 13.96
N ALA A 43 7.00 -6.79 13.75
CA ALA A 43 5.65 -7.23 13.42
C ALA A 43 4.63 -6.92 14.53
N SER A 44 5.09 -6.82 15.78
CA SER A 44 4.27 -6.43 16.93
C SER A 44 4.21 -4.91 17.16
N GLN A 45 4.80 -4.10 16.28
CA GLN A 45 4.70 -2.64 16.36
C GLN A 45 3.23 -2.25 16.37
N LYS A 46 2.85 -1.45 17.36
CA LYS A 46 1.51 -0.87 17.46
C LYS A 46 1.55 0.59 17.08
N ASP A 47 0.45 1.06 16.53
CA ASP A 47 0.22 2.48 16.31
C ASP A 47 -0.32 3.19 17.56
N LYS A 48 -0.58 4.50 17.44
CA LYS A 48 -1.10 5.30 18.56
C LYS A 48 -2.53 4.93 18.99
N PHE A 49 -3.23 4.12 18.20
CA PHE A 49 -4.55 3.58 18.50
C PHE A 49 -4.49 2.17 19.12
N GLY A 50 -3.29 1.62 19.30
CA GLY A 50 -3.05 0.32 19.94
C GLY A 50 -3.22 -0.88 19.01
N GLU A 51 -3.36 -0.65 17.71
CA GLU A 51 -3.54 -1.68 16.68
C GLU A 51 -2.20 -1.99 16.00
N THR A 52 -2.04 -3.21 15.50
CA THR A 52 -0.78 -3.64 14.86
C THR A 52 -0.56 -2.87 13.55
N PHE A 53 0.69 -2.46 13.30
CA PHE A 53 1.11 -1.71 12.11
C PHE A 53 0.64 -2.35 10.79
N GLY A 54 0.69 -3.68 10.68
CA GLY A 54 0.16 -4.42 9.54
C GLY A 54 1.06 -4.44 8.31
N SER A 55 0.46 -4.65 7.13
CA SER A 55 1.08 -4.62 5.81
C SER A 55 0.86 -3.27 5.12
N GLY A 56 1.51 -3.01 3.99
CA GLY A 56 1.27 -1.85 3.14
C GLY A 56 0.93 -2.26 1.71
N SER A 57 -0.09 -1.63 1.13
CA SER A 57 -0.39 -1.67 -0.31
C SER A 57 0.23 -0.46 -1.02
N GLY A 58 0.00 0.73 -0.47
CA GLY A 58 0.37 2.00 -1.10
C GLY A 58 1.49 2.72 -0.39
N MET A 59 2.33 3.42 -1.15
CA MET A 59 3.36 4.29 -0.57
C MET A 59 3.51 5.60 -1.36
N ALA A 60 3.71 6.69 -0.64
CA ALA A 60 4.11 7.98 -1.19
C ALA A 60 5.32 8.53 -0.43
N ILE A 61 6.24 9.17 -1.14
CA ILE A 61 7.44 9.78 -0.55
C ILE A 61 7.13 11.23 -0.19
N ASP A 62 7.51 11.66 1.02
CA ASP A 62 7.49 13.08 1.39
C ASP A 62 8.65 13.83 0.76
N THR A 63 8.57 14.12 -0.54
CA THR A 63 9.69 14.68 -1.32
C THR A 63 10.28 15.96 -0.74
N LYS A 64 9.52 16.73 0.05
CA LYS A 64 9.99 17.95 0.73
C LYS A 64 10.82 17.64 1.98
N GLY A 65 10.53 16.52 2.66
CA GLY A 65 11.20 16.11 3.90
C GLY A 65 12.52 15.35 3.68
N TRP A 66 12.85 14.94 2.45
CA TRP A 66 14.07 14.20 2.17
C TRP A 66 15.31 15.11 2.10
N ALA A 67 16.34 14.73 2.85
CA ALA A 67 17.63 15.40 2.87
C ALA A 67 18.77 14.40 2.87
N ARG A 68 19.90 14.82 2.30
CA ARG A 68 21.17 14.10 2.41
C ARG A 68 21.88 14.53 3.70
N ASP A 69 22.35 13.55 4.46
CA ASP A 69 23.11 13.72 5.70
C ASP A 69 24.46 12.99 5.55
N GLY A 70 25.46 13.70 5.01
CA GLY A 70 26.75 13.11 4.63
C GLY A 70 26.60 12.02 3.56
N ASN A 71 26.83 10.77 3.94
CA ASN A 71 26.65 9.59 3.07
C ASN A 71 25.30 8.88 3.28
N ALA A 72 24.46 9.40 4.18
CA ALA A 72 23.14 8.88 4.47
C ALA A 72 22.04 9.81 3.90
N TYR A 73 20.80 9.33 3.97
CA TYR A 73 19.60 10.08 3.66
C TYR A 73 18.61 9.97 4.80
N LYS A 74 17.86 11.03 5.04
CA LYS A 74 16.79 11.08 6.02
C LYS A 74 15.54 11.65 5.37
N GLY A 75 14.38 11.15 5.74
CA GLY A 75 13.11 11.64 5.23
C GLY A 75 11.96 10.79 5.74
N SER A 76 10.79 10.97 5.14
CA SER A 76 9.60 10.19 5.48
C SER A 76 8.95 9.61 4.24
N LEU A 77 8.24 8.51 4.44
CA LEU A 77 7.24 8.01 3.50
C LEU A 77 5.93 7.83 4.24
N TRP A 78 4.84 7.96 3.50
CA TRP A 78 3.53 7.55 3.95
C TRP A 78 3.24 6.16 3.39
N LEU A 79 2.77 5.28 4.26
CA LEU A 79 2.39 3.92 3.93
C LEU A 79 0.91 3.74 4.21
N LEU A 80 0.20 3.27 3.21
CA LEU A 80 -1.22 2.99 3.24
C LEU A 80 -1.43 1.48 3.32
N PRO A 81 -2.00 0.97 4.41
CA PRO A 81 -2.42 -0.41 4.50
C PRO A 81 -3.61 -0.70 3.57
N ASP A 82 -3.65 -1.94 3.09
CA ASP A 82 -4.83 -2.67 2.59
C ASP A 82 -5.98 -2.61 3.62
N ARG A 83 -7.09 -3.30 3.39
CA ARG A 83 -8.22 -3.44 4.32
C ARG A 83 -7.96 -4.22 5.63
N GLY A 84 -6.70 -4.50 5.95
CA GLY A 84 -6.30 -5.21 7.17
C GLY A 84 -6.12 -6.72 6.99
N TYR A 85 -6.00 -7.46 8.10
CA TYR A 85 -5.80 -8.92 8.04
C TYR A 85 -7.05 -9.61 7.47
N ASN A 86 -6.85 -10.41 6.43
CA ASN A 86 -7.94 -10.93 5.60
C ASN A 86 -7.79 -12.43 5.23
N VAL A 87 -6.85 -13.16 5.86
CA VAL A 87 -6.62 -14.60 5.55
C VAL A 87 -7.81 -15.50 5.89
N ALA A 88 -8.62 -15.12 6.88
CA ALA A 88 -9.80 -15.87 7.34
C ALA A 88 -11.10 -15.08 7.11
N GLY A 89 -11.13 -14.22 6.08
CA GLY A 89 -12.17 -13.21 5.90
C GLY A 89 -11.73 -11.84 6.40
N THR A 90 -12.40 -10.82 5.89
CA THR A 90 -12.17 -9.41 6.28
C THR A 90 -12.54 -9.14 7.74
N THR A 91 -11.99 -8.05 8.29
CA THR A 91 -12.22 -7.62 9.68
C THR A 91 -12.64 -6.16 9.72
N ASP A 92 -13.21 -5.69 10.84
CA ASP A 92 -13.52 -4.26 11.06
C ASP A 92 -12.25 -3.45 11.36
N TYR A 93 -11.23 -3.64 10.53
CA TYR A 93 -10.01 -2.84 10.51
C TYR A 93 -10.38 -1.41 10.17
N ARG A 94 -9.80 -0.43 10.88
CA ARG A 94 -10.01 0.99 10.58
C ARG A 94 -8.93 1.47 9.59
N PRO A 95 -9.25 1.79 8.33
CA PRO A 95 -8.29 2.34 7.40
C PRO A 95 -7.54 3.56 7.95
N ARG A 96 -6.24 3.67 7.64
CA ARG A 96 -5.36 4.72 8.17
C ARG A 96 -4.18 4.98 7.26
N LEU A 97 -3.55 6.13 7.43
CA LEU A 97 -2.24 6.43 6.85
C LEU A 97 -1.16 6.32 7.93
N ASN A 98 -0.11 5.56 7.66
CA ASN A 98 1.07 5.44 8.51
C ASN A 98 2.17 6.38 8.01
N THR A 99 2.72 7.24 8.88
CA THR A 99 3.92 8.03 8.57
C THR A 99 5.14 7.28 9.07
N ILE A 100 6.03 6.90 8.16
CA ILE A 100 7.27 6.19 8.46
C ILE A 100 8.45 7.14 8.28
N SER A 101 9.18 7.39 9.37
CA SER A 101 10.48 8.07 9.29
C SER A 101 11.55 7.09 8.84
N ILE A 102 12.40 7.52 7.91
CA ILE A 102 13.47 6.72 7.31
C ILE A 102 14.83 7.40 7.56
N GLU A 103 15.78 6.64 8.09
CA GLU A 103 17.21 6.91 7.91
C GLU A 103 17.82 5.81 7.02
N LEU A 104 18.32 6.17 5.85
CA LEU A 104 18.96 5.27 4.90
C LEU A 104 20.47 5.50 4.89
N ALA A 105 21.23 4.49 5.29
CA ALA A 105 22.69 4.43 5.16
C ALA A 105 23.03 3.38 4.08
N PRO A 106 23.15 3.78 2.81
CA PRO A 106 23.30 2.84 1.72
C PRO A 106 24.68 2.16 1.74
N VAL A 107 24.68 0.85 1.49
CA VAL A 107 25.89 0.08 1.20
C VAL A 107 26.30 0.35 -0.26
N ALA A 108 27.58 0.64 -0.46
CA ALA A 108 28.10 0.90 -1.80
C ALA A 108 27.92 -0.33 -2.70
N PRO A 109 27.61 -0.16 -4.00
CA PRO A 109 27.52 -1.27 -4.94
C PRO A 109 28.77 -2.16 -4.90
N GLY A 110 28.57 -3.47 -4.79
CA GLY A 110 29.65 -4.45 -4.70
C GLY A 110 30.30 -4.59 -3.32
N ALA A 111 29.90 -3.78 -2.32
CA ALA A 111 30.30 -3.97 -0.93
C ALA A 111 29.29 -4.86 -0.18
N ALA A 112 29.75 -5.54 0.86
CA ALA A 112 28.90 -6.24 1.81
C ALA A 112 28.65 -5.36 3.04
N PRO A 113 27.45 -5.42 3.65
CA PRO A 113 27.25 -4.86 4.99
C PRO A 113 28.23 -5.48 6.00
N THR A 114 28.52 -4.76 7.09
CA THR A 114 29.27 -5.34 8.21
C THR A 114 28.52 -6.57 8.76
N ALA A 115 29.26 -7.63 9.08
CA ALA A 115 28.68 -8.86 9.62
C ALA A 115 27.84 -8.57 10.88
N GLY A 116 26.61 -9.09 10.90
CA GLY A 116 25.62 -8.83 11.96
C GLY A 116 24.87 -7.50 11.84
N GLN A 117 25.14 -6.70 10.82
CA GLN A 117 24.49 -5.41 10.53
C GLN A 117 23.78 -5.40 9.16
N GLU A 118 23.52 -6.58 8.59
CA GLU A 118 22.95 -6.76 7.24
C GLU A 118 21.58 -6.08 7.07
N GLN A 119 20.87 -5.84 8.18
CA GLN A 119 19.51 -5.27 8.19
C GLN A 119 19.41 -3.98 8.99
N SER A 120 20.53 -3.24 9.04
CA SER A 120 20.64 -1.93 9.70
C SER A 120 20.75 -0.76 8.69
N GLY A 121 20.84 -1.08 7.39
CA GLY A 121 21.02 -0.07 6.33
C GLY A 121 19.82 0.86 6.17
N VAL A 122 18.65 0.45 6.65
CA VAL A 122 17.46 1.31 6.77
C VAL A 122 16.96 1.26 8.21
N LYS A 123 16.92 2.40 8.88
CA LYS A 123 16.16 2.56 10.12
C LYS A 123 14.80 3.12 9.76
N ALA A 124 13.76 2.31 9.91
CA ALA A 124 12.38 2.69 9.70
C ALA A 124 11.64 2.71 11.04
N ALA A 125 10.90 3.77 11.31
CA ALA A 125 10.08 3.88 12.51
C ALA A 125 8.70 4.43 12.19
N LEU A 126 7.66 3.86 12.80
CA LEU A 126 6.30 4.38 12.75
C LEU A 126 6.25 5.67 13.57
N ALA A 127 6.27 6.81 12.89
CA ALA A 127 6.34 8.13 13.50
C ALA A 127 4.96 8.65 13.89
N ASP A 128 3.95 8.39 13.07
CA ASP A 128 2.55 8.77 13.34
C ASP A 128 1.57 7.88 12.56
N THR A 129 0.30 7.89 12.96
CA THR A 129 -0.81 7.28 12.22
C THR A 129 -2.02 8.19 12.17
N MET A 130 -2.80 8.14 11.10
CA MET A 130 -4.00 8.98 10.93
C MET A 130 -5.13 8.15 10.36
N LEU A 131 -6.26 8.06 11.07
CA LEU A 131 -7.43 7.32 10.58
C LEU A 131 -8.04 8.02 9.35
N LEU A 132 -8.59 7.23 8.44
CA LEU A 132 -9.43 7.71 7.36
C LEU A 132 -10.89 7.63 7.81
N THR A 133 -11.59 8.75 7.73
CA THR A 133 -13.00 8.88 8.11
C THR A 133 -13.85 9.20 6.90
N ASP A 134 -15.12 8.80 6.92
CA ASP A 134 -16.05 9.11 5.84
C ASP A 134 -16.48 10.59 5.86
N ASP A 135 -17.29 11.00 4.87
CA ASP A 135 -17.85 12.34 4.72
C ASP A 135 -18.74 12.80 5.88
N LYS A 136 -19.10 11.89 6.80
CA LYS A 136 -19.88 12.18 7.99
C LYS A 136 -19.02 12.18 9.26
N GLY A 137 -17.71 11.97 9.10
CA GLY A 137 -16.74 11.88 10.19
C GLY A 137 -16.78 10.56 10.95
N ALA A 138 -17.45 9.53 10.40
CA ALA A 138 -17.47 8.20 10.98
C ALA A 138 -16.21 7.41 10.58
N ASP A 139 -15.79 6.49 11.44
CA ASP A 139 -14.74 5.54 11.11
C ASP A 139 -15.11 4.74 9.86
N THR A 140 -14.15 4.58 8.95
CA THR A 140 -14.26 3.64 7.83
C THR A 140 -13.89 2.22 8.27
N THR A 141 -14.13 1.23 7.41
CA THR A 141 -13.89 -0.19 7.72
C THR A 141 -13.19 -0.92 6.58
N GLY A 142 -12.44 -1.97 6.90
CA GLY A 142 -11.87 -2.92 5.94
C GLY A 142 -12.74 -4.15 5.68
N LEU A 143 -13.98 -4.16 6.20
CA LEU A 143 -14.93 -5.25 5.94
C LEU A 143 -15.34 -5.31 4.47
N ASP A 144 -15.59 -6.53 3.99
CA ASP A 144 -16.28 -6.77 2.74
C ASP A 144 -17.63 -6.01 2.75
N PRO A 145 -17.95 -5.23 1.70
CA PRO A 145 -19.23 -4.51 1.59
C PRO A 145 -20.44 -5.45 1.51
N LEU A 146 -20.23 -6.73 1.16
CA LEU A 146 -21.28 -7.68 0.84
C LEU A 146 -22.24 -7.08 -0.20
N ASN A 147 -23.53 -7.02 0.12
CA ASN A 147 -24.55 -6.41 -0.74
C ASN A 147 -24.76 -4.92 -0.48
N GLY A 148 -24.02 -4.33 0.47
CA GLY A 148 -24.23 -2.97 0.91
C GLY A 148 -23.67 -1.94 -0.06
N VAL A 149 -24.56 -1.04 -0.51
CA VAL A 149 -24.24 0.08 -1.37
C VAL A 149 -24.84 1.34 -0.74
N ARG A 150 -23.98 2.27 -0.38
CA ARG A 150 -24.38 3.61 0.05
C ARG A 150 -24.83 4.40 -1.19
N PRO A 151 -26.06 4.97 -1.19
CA PRO A 151 -26.54 5.78 -2.31
C PRO A 151 -25.69 7.03 -2.53
N ALA A 152 -25.64 7.49 -3.78
CA ALA A 152 -24.97 8.74 -4.15
C ALA A 152 -25.61 9.95 -3.42
N ALA A 153 -24.76 10.86 -2.96
CA ALA A 153 -25.18 12.08 -2.26
C ALA A 153 -24.08 13.15 -2.34
N GLY A 154 -24.43 14.37 -2.76
CA GLY A 154 -23.47 15.46 -2.91
C GLY A 154 -22.35 15.09 -3.90
N ASP A 155 -21.09 15.28 -3.46
CA ASP A 155 -19.88 14.95 -4.23
C ASP A 155 -19.47 13.46 -4.11
N MET A 156 -20.38 12.62 -3.60
CA MET A 156 -20.18 11.17 -3.50
C MET A 156 -21.01 10.43 -4.55
N PRO A 157 -20.40 9.52 -5.34
CA PRO A 157 -21.12 8.55 -6.13
C PRO A 157 -21.71 7.47 -5.22
N ILE A 158 -22.22 6.38 -5.81
CA ILE A 158 -22.51 5.19 -5.01
C ILE A 158 -21.20 4.63 -4.43
N LEU A 159 -21.23 4.20 -3.17
CA LEU A 159 -20.03 3.78 -2.44
C LEU A 159 -20.24 2.42 -1.76
N PRO A 160 -19.18 1.61 -1.62
CA PRO A 160 -19.23 0.37 -0.83
C PRO A 160 -19.57 0.66 0.63
N GLN A 161 -20.52 -0.07 1.20
CA GLN A 161 -20.89 0.06 2.60
C GLN A 161 -21.01 -1.32 3.23
N ALA A 162 -20.29 -1.59 4.31
CA ALA A 162 -20.42 -2.85 5.01
C ALA A 162 -21.71 -2.91 5.86
N ASP A 163 -22.10 -4.10 6.30
CA ASP A 163 -23.30 -4.33 7.12
C ASP A 163 -23.32 -3.59 8.46
N ASN A 164 -22.14 -3.16 8.95
CA ASN A 164 -22.04 -2.30 10.14
C ASN A 164 -22.34 -0.81 9.85
N GLY A 165 -22.71 -0.47 8.62
CA GLY A 165 -23.06 0.87 8.17
C GLY A 165 -21.87 1.77 7.82
N LYS A 166 -20.62 1.30 7.98
CA LYS A 166 -19.42 2.07 7.66
C LYS A 166 -19.10 1.99 6.17
N LEU A 167 -18.50 3.05 5.65
CA LEU A 167 -17.84 3.03 4.33
C LEU A 167 -16.71 1.99 4.36
N ALA A 168 -16.78 1.03 3.44
CA ALA A 168 -15.78 -0.02 3.31
C ALA A 168 -14.67 0.42 2.34
N LEU A 169 -13.41 0.22 2.71
CA LEU A 169 -12.25 0.61 1.92
C LEU A 169 -11.22 -0.52 1.88
N ASP A 170 -10.73 -0.78 0.68
CA ASP A 170 -9.55 -1.59 0.40
C ASP A 170 -8.54 -0.72 -0.36
N ASN A 171 -7.77 0.05 0.41
CA ASN A 171 -6.99 1.15 -0.15
C ASN A 171 -5.65 0.68 -0.69
N GLU A 172 -5.32 1.09 -1.91
CA GLU A 172 -4.18 0.53 -2.62
C GLU A 172 -3.08 1.52 -2.96
N ALA A 173 -3.40 2.67 -3.54
CA ALA A 173 -2.41 3.68 -3.88
C ALA A 173 -2.73 5.03 -3.23
N ILE A 174 -1.69 5.83 -3.00
CA ILE A 174 -1.80 7.17 -2.44
C ILE A 174 -0.97 8.18 -3.25
N VAL A 175 -1.56 9.35 -3.50
CA VAL A 175 -0.88 10.54 -3.98
C VAL A 175 -1.16 11.69 -3.00
N ARG A 176 -0.11 12.40 -2.58
CA ARG A 176 -0.22 13.62 -1.75
C ARG A 176 -0.21 14.85 -2.64
N LEU A 177 -1.19 15.73 -2.46
CA LEU A 177 -1.34 16.95 -3.26
C LEU A 177 -0.65 18.15 -2.59
N PRO A 178 -0.24 19.18 -3.36
CA PRO A 178 0.42 20.36 -2.81
C PRO A 178 -0.38 21.14 -1.77
N ASP A 179 -1.71 21.07 -1.83
CA ASP A 179 -2.64 21.69 -0.87
C ASP A 179 -2.78 20.91 0.45
N GLY A 180 -2.10 19.76 0.57
CA GLY A 180 -2.12 18.89 1.74
C GLY A 180 -3.20 17.82 1.71
N THR A 181 -4.13 17.86 0.75
CA THR A 181 -5.10 16.78 0.51
C THR A 181 -4.41 15.56 -0.11
N MET A 182 -5.11 14.45 -0.18
CA MET A 182 -4.60 13.21 -0.74
C MET A 182 -5.63 12.51 -1.61
N LEU A 183 -5.15 11.91 -2.69
CA LEU A 183 -5.92 10.98 -3.50
C LEU A 183 -5.57 9.56 -3.06
N ILE A 184 -6.57 8.72 -2.88
CA ILE A 184 -6.43 7.32 -2.53
C ILE A 184 -7.26 6.48 -3.50
N SER A 185 -6.66 5.45 -4.09
CA SER A 185 -7.38 4.47 -4.90
C SER A 185 -7.82 3.27 -4.06
N ASP A 186 -8.85 2.58 -4.53
CA ASP A 186 -9.53 1.52 -3.79
C ASP A 186 -9.90 0.33 -4.67
N GLU A 187 -9.90 -0.88 -4.11
CA GLU A 187 -10.31 -2.08 -4.83
C GLU A 187 -11.82 -2.31 -4.81
N TYR A 188 -12.49 -1.95 -3.71
CA TYR A 188 -13.93 -2.18 -3.56
C TYR A 188 -14.74 -1.37 -4.56
N GLY A 189 -14.72 -0.05 -4.44
CA GLY A 189 -15.53 0.90 -5.20
C GLY A 189 -15.04 1.18 -6.63
N PRO A 190 -14.02 0.46 -7.12
CA PRO A 190 -12.82 1.01 -7.79
C PRO A 190 -12.67 2.54 -7.85
N ASN A 191 -12.95 3.27 -6.76
CA ASN A 191 -13.01 4.72 -6.77
C ASN A 191 -11.62 5.35 -6.55
N ILE A 192 -11.49 6.63 -6.94
CA ILE A 192 -10.44 7.52 -6.43
C ILE A 192 -11.08 8.46 -5.41
N TYR A 193 -10.71 8.31 -4.15
CA TYR A 193 -11.16 9.14 -3.05
C TYR A 193 -10.24 10.33 -2.85
N ARG A 194 -10.78 11.51 -2.60
CA ARG A 194 -10.02 12.66 -2.11
C ARG A 194 -10.27 12.84 -0.63
N PHE A 195 -9.23 12.70 0.17
CA PHE A 195 -9.25 12.98 1.60
C PHE A 195 -8.56 14.30 1.92
N SER A 196 -9.03 14.97 2.96
CA SER A 196 -8.38 16.14 3.54
C SER A 196 -7.02 15.80 4.15
N ALA A 197 -6.27 16.82 4.55
CA ALA A 197 -4.98 16.64 5.20
C ALA A 197 -5.05 15.85 6.53
N ASP A 198 -6.20 15.86 7.20
CA ASP A 198 -6.50 15.18 8.45
C ASP A 198 -7.29 13.86 8.27
N GLY A 199 -7.46 13.39 7.04
CA GLY A 199 -8.03 12.07 6.77
C GLY A 199 -9.56 12.02 6.67
N HIS A 200 -10.23 13.15 6.48
CA HIS A 200 -11.68 13.21 6.24
C HIS A 200 -12.01 13.11 4.75
N LEU A 201 -12.93 12.23 4.37
CA LEU A 201 -13.32 12.05 2.97
C LEU A 201 -14.07 13.29 2.45
N MET A 202 -13.54 13.91 1.39
CA MET A 202 -14.09 15.14 0.80
C MET A 202 -14.92 14.87 -0.46
N SER A 203 -14.46 13.96 -1.32
CA SER A 203 -15.15 13.59 -2.56
C SER A 203 -14.69 12.22 -3.05
N ALA A 204 -15.43 11.61 -3.96
CA ALA A 204 -14.96 10.41 -4.67
C ALA A 204 -15.24 10.51 -6.17
N THR A 205 -14.30 10.01 -6.97
CA THR A 205 -14.44 9.90 -8.42
C THR A 205 -14.65 8.44 -8.77
N GLN A 206 -15.84 8.12 -9.29
CA GLN A 206 -16.13 6.78 -9.78
C GLN A 206 -15.49 6.56 -11.15
N PRO A 207 -14.96 5.36 -11.43
CA PRO A 207 -14.47 5.03 -12.77
C PRO A 207 -15.63 5.02 -13.78
N PRO A 208 -15.32 4.91 -15.09
CA PRO A 208 -16.34 4.66 -16.09
C PRO A 208 -17.25 3.49 -15.68
N ALA A 209 -18.55 3.59 -15.99
CA ALA A 209 -19.55 2.60 -15.59
C ALA A 209 -19.19 1.15 -15.95
N ALA A 210 -18.41 0.95 -17.03
CA ALA A 210 -17.90 -0.35 -17.45
C ALA A 210 -16.97 -1.05 -16.44
N LEU A 211 -16.46 -0.34 -15.43
CA LEU A 211 -15.63 -0.89 -14.35
C LEU A 211 -16.40 -1.08 -13.04
N VAL A 212 -17.63 -0.56 -12.93
CA VAL A 212 -18.46 -0.77 -11.73
C VAL A 212 -18.95 -2.22 -11.72
N PRO A 213 -18.64 -3.03 -10.69
CA PRO A 213 -19.03 -4.44 -10.62
C PRO A 213 -20.55 -4.57 -10.46
N MET A 214 -21.15 -5.45 -11.27
CA MET A 214 -22.60 -5.66 -11.27
C MET A 214 -22.95 -7.13 -11.00
N ARG A 215 -24.00 -7.34 -10.20
CA ARG A 215 -24.69 -8.61 -9.99
C ARG A 215 -26.19 -8.40 -10.07
N ASP A 216 -26.90 -9.26 -10.80
CA ASP A 216 -28.35 -9.16 -11.00
C ASP A 216 -28.78 -7.77 -11.51
N GLY A 217 -27.95 -7.18 -12.38
CA GLY A 217 -28.18 -5.84 -12.93
C GLY A 217 -28.03 -4.68 -11.93
N LYS A 218 -27.43 -4.90 -10.75
CA LYS A 218 -27.19 -3.86 -9.73
C LYS A 218 -25.72 -3.79 -9.35
N ALA A 219 -25.25 -2.60 -8.97
CA ALA A 219 -23.91 -2.44 -8.44
C ALA A 219 -23.74 -3.27 -7.16
N ASN A 220 -22.63 -4.00 -7.06
CA ASN A 220 -22.33 -4.85 -5.92
C ASN A 220 -20.81 -4.94 -5.74
N PHE A 221 -20.31 -4.45 -4.60
CA PHE A 221 -18.87 -4.26 -4.38
C PHE A 221 -18.21 -5.40 -3.60
N ALA A 222 -18.88 -6.53 -3.38
CA ALA A 222 -18.33 -7.65 -2.62
C ALA A 222 -16.95 -8.13 -3.13
N SER A 223 -16.12 -8.68 -2.23
CA SER A 223 -14.75 -9.15 -2.51
C SER A 223 -14.58 -10.67 -2.61
N ASP A 224 -15.63 -11.47 -2.42
CA ASP A 224 -15.53 -12.96 -2.35
C ASP A 224 -14.59 -13.44 -1.22
N ASN A 225 -14.40 -12.59 -0.21
CA ASN A 225 -13.67 -12.89 1.02
C ASN A 225 -14.38 -12.25 2.24
N PRO A 226 -15.67 -12.57 2.43
CA PRO A 226 -16.48 -11.96 3.47
C PRO A 226 -15.93 -12.30 4.86
N GLY A 227 -16.25 -11.46 5.85
CA GLY A 227 -15.87 -11.73 7.24
C GLY A 227 -16.49 -13.03 7.78
N PRO A 228 -15.95 -13.60 8.88
CA PRO A 228 -16.44 -14.85 9.45
C PRO A 228 -17.96 -14.87 9.68
N GLY A 229 -18.64 -15.84 9.06
CA GLY A 229 -20.09 -16.06 9.22
C GLY A 229 -20.99 -15.22 8.31
N ALA A 230 -20.42 -14.33 7.49
CA ALA A 230 -21.16 -13.66 6.42
C ALA A 230 -21.36 -14.59 5.20
N ALA A 231 -22.39 -14.29 4.42
CA ALA A 231 -22.69 -15.04 3.20
C ALA A 231 -21.73 -14.64 2.08
N GLU A 232 -21.32 -15.63 1.29
CA GLU A 232 -20.61 -15.39 0.03
C GLU A 232 -21.51 -14.65 -0.98
N PRO A 233 -20.93 -13.85 -1.89
CA PRO A 233 -21.69 -13.22 -2.94
C PRO A 233 -22.33 -14.25 -3.88
N ASP A 234 -23.53 -13.93 -4.38
CA ASP A 234 -24.26 -14.72 -5.37
C ASP A 234 -24.77 -13.79 -6.49
N PRO A 235 -24.45 -14.03 -7.78
CA PRO A 235 -23.45 -15.00 -8.25
C PRO A 235 -22.06 -14.73 -7.68
N LYS A 236 -21.24 -15.79 -7.62
CA LYS A 236 -19.88 -15.71 -7.06
C LYS A 236 -19.08 -14.56 -7.67
N ASP A 237 -19.05 -14.48 -8.99
CA ASP A 237 -18.34 -13.43 -9.72
C ASP A 237 -19.33 -12.37 -10.23
N PRO A 238 -18.92 -11.09 -10.33
CA PRO A 238 -19.72 -10.07 -11.00
C PRO A 238 -19.96 -10.46 -12.47
N GLU A 239 -21.16 -10.22 -12.97
CA GLU A 239 -21.55 -10.54 -14.35
C GLU A 239 -20.93 -9.55 -15.35
N THR A 240 -20.72 -8.30 -14.90
CA THR A 240 -20.04 -7.23 -15.65
C THR A 240 -19.27 -6.32 -14.68
N GLY A 241 -18.38 -5.47 -15.20
CA GLY A 241 -17.55 -4.60 -14.38
C GLY A 241 -16.20 -5.21 -14.03
N ARG A 242 -15.55 -4.70 -12.98
CA ARG A 242 -14.35 -5.33 -12.40
C ARG A 242 -14.68 -6.69 -11.78
N GLN A 243 -13.67 -7.56 -11.69
CA GLN A 243 -13.75 -8.79 -10.90
C GLN A 243 -13.77 -8.49 -9.40
N ASN A 244 -14.11 -9.47 -8.57
CA ASN A 244 -14.08 -9.34 -7.11
C ASN A 244 -12.71 -8.88 -6.62
N ASN A 245 -12.68 -7.78 -5.88
CA ASN A 245 -11.46 -7.21 -5.33
C ASN A 245 -10.29 -7.15 -6.32
N GLN A 246 -10.53 -6.45 -7.42
CA GLN A 246 -9.57 -6.21 -8.50
C GLN A 246 -9.83 -4.80 -9.03
N GLY A 247 -9.88 -3.82 -8.12
CA GLY A 247 -10.11 -2.44 -8.47
C GLY A 247 -8.82 -1.69 -8.78
N LEU A 248 -8.72 -0.42 -8.39
CA LEU A 248 -7.59 0.41 -8.76
C LEU A 248 -6.42 0.22 -7.79
N GLU A 249 -5.48 -0.66 -8.15
CA GLU A 249 -4.30 -0.96 -7.31
C GLU A 249 -3.15 0.07 -7.44
N GLY A 250 -3.06 0.74 -8.59
CA GLY A 250 -1.96 1.64 -8.90
C GLY A 250 -2.44 3.03 -9.29
N MET A 251 -1.84 4.06 -8.70
CA MET A 251 -2.08 5.45 -9.07
C MET A 251 -0.80 6.26 -8.96
N ALA A 252 -0.58 7.13 -9.95
CA ALA A 252 0.48 8.13 -9.94
C ALA A 252 -0.06 9.44 -10.52
N MET A 253 0.62 10.54 -10.20
CA MET A 253 0.32 11.87 -10.69
C MET A 253 1.52 12.38 -11.48
N THR A 254 1.26 13.08 -12.59
CA THR A 254 2.33 13.69 -13.39
C THR A 254 2.92 14.89 -12.64
N PRO A 255 4.17 15.31 -12.94
CA PRO A 255 4.81 16.41 -12.22
C PRO A 255 4.07 17.76 -12.29
N ASP A 256 3.26 17.96 -13.31
CA ASP A 256 2.43 19.15 -13.53
C ASP A 256 1.06 19.12 -12.83
N GLY A 257 0.69 17.98 -12.23
CA GLY A 257 -0.56 17.80 -11.49
C GLY A 257 -1.66 17.18 -12.34
#